data_AF-Q3ZJ29-F1
#
_entry.id   AF-Q3ZJ29-F1
#
_cell.length_a   1.000
_cell.length_b   1.000
_cell.length_c   1.000
_cell.angle_alpha   90.00
_cell.angle_beta   90.00
_cell.angle_gamma   90.00
#
_symmetry.space_group_name_H-M   'P 1'
#
loop_
_entity.id
_entity.type
_entity.pdbx_description
1 polymer ?
#
loop_
_entity_poly.entity_id
_entity_poly.type
_entity_poly.pdbx_seq_one_letter_code
_entity_poly.pdbx_strand_id
1 'polypeptide(L)'
;MENNATDIYKQFIDYLKSIEYTENLDLNNNLEKHHIVPKHAGGALSSEVVICCSYNHMLAHFYRFLAYGERGGWVCYCMRKNQKISTRDRALLGVEKSQKLGINF
;
A
#
# COMPACT_ATOMS: atom_id res chain seq x y z
N MET A 1 -20.71 -12.12 23.66
CA MET A 1 -19.85 -10.97 23.98
C MET A 1 -18.89 -10.82 22.82
N GLU A 2 -19.17 -9.90 21.91
CA GLU A 2 -18.26 -9.63 20.80
C GLU A 2 -17.03 -8.93 21.38
N ASN A 3 -15.86 -9.57 21.23
CA ASN A 3 -14.59 -8.90 21.45
C ASN A 3 -14.53 -7.74 20.44
N ASN A 4 -14.81 -6.52 20.89
CA ASN A 4 -14.37 -5.27 20.26
C ASN A 4 -12.84 -5.20 20.35
N ALA A 5 -12.14 -6.21 19.82
CA ALA A 5 -10.72 -6.11 19.56
C ALA A 5 -10.59 -4.99 18.52
N THR A 6 -10.15 -3.82 18.99
CA THR A 6 -10.04 -2.63 18.19
C THR A 6 -9.23 -2.97 16.95
N ASP A 7 -9.88 -2.96 15.78
CA ASP A 7 -9.26 -3.37 14.52
C ASP A 7 -8.13 -2.38 14.21
N ILE A 8 -6.89 -2.81 14.50
CA ILE A 8 -5.70 -1.98 14.38
C ILE A 8 -5.47 -1.52 12.95
N TYR A 9 -5.96 -2.30 11.97
CA TYR A 9 -5.87 -1.91 10.58
C TYR A 9 -6.86 -0.79 10.28
N LYS A 10 -8.13 -0.90 10.72
CA LYS A 10 -9.11 0.18 10.56
C LYS A 10 -8.65 1.48 11.22
N GLN A 11 -8.13 1.41 12.44
CA GLN A 11 -7.56 2.58 13.12
C GLN A 11 -6.43 3.23 12.31
N PHE A 12 -5.55 2.41 11.74
CA PHE A 12 -4.47 2.93 10.89
C PHE A 12 -5.01 3.56 9.60
N ILE A 13 -6.04 2.98 8.98
CA ILE A 13 -6.71 3.56 7.81
C ILE A 13 -7.38 4.90 8.15
N ASP A 14 -8.07 4.99 9.30
CA ASP A 14 -8.70 6.24 9.75
C ASP A 14 -7.64 7.32 10.03
N TYR A 15 -6.50 6.93 10.61
CA TYR A 15 -5.33 7.80 10.72
C TYR A 15 -4.86 8.28 9.35
N LEU A 16 -4.64 7.39 8.37
CA LEU A 16 -4.21 7.80 7.02
C LEU A 16 -5.19 8.79 6.38
N LYS A 17 -6.49 8.54 6.48
CA LYS A 17 -7.53 9.46 6.02
C LYS A 17 -7.43 10.81 6.71
N SER A 18 -7.20 10.86 8.03
CA SER A 18 -7.09 12.13 8.75
C SER A 18 -5.90 12.99 8.29
N ILE A 19 -4.80 12.36 7.89
CA ILE A 19 -3.59 13.05 7.40
C ILE A 19 -3.82 13.57 5.98
N GLU A 20 -4.50 12.79 5.12
CA GLU A 20 -4.88 13.23 3.76
C GLU A 20 -5.68 14.54 3.76
N TYR A 21 -6.46 14.80 4.81
CA TYR A 21 -7.28 16.01 4.96
C TYR A 21 -6.53 17.20 5.57
N THR A 22 -5.45 16.98 6.31
CA THR A 22 -4.81 18.01 7.15
C THR A 22 -3.48 18.49 6.62
N GLU A 23 -2.71 17.62 5.96
CA GLU A 23 -1.44 18.00 5.37
C GLU A 23 -1.62 18.18 3.87
N ASN A 24 -1.19 19.33 3.33
CA ASN A 24 -0.83 19.42 1.93
C ASN A 24 0.20 18.32 1.68
N LEU A 25 -0.26 17.12 1.30
CA LEU A 25 0.57 15.99 0.94
C LEU A 25 1.56 16.54 -0.07
N ASP A 26 2.77 16.83 0.40
CA ASP A 26 3.78 17.51 -0.38
C ASP A 26 3.89 16.72 -1.69
N LEU A 27 3.51 17.35 -2.81
CA LEU A 27 3.44 16.67 -4.11
C LEU A 27 4.81 16.15 -4.55
N ASN A 28 5.88 16.56 -3.86
CA ASN A 28 7.23 16.01 -4.00
C ASN A 28 7.42 14.64 -3.33
N ASN A 29 6.55 14.26 -2.38
CA ASN A 29 6.52 12.92 -1.82
C ASN A 29 5.81 11.99 -2.82
N ASN A 30 6.46 10.90 -3.20
CA ASN A 30 5.88 9.86 -4.07
C ASN A 30 4.63 9.25 -3.41
N LEU A 31 3.45 9.79 -3.74
CA LEU A 31 2.16 9.31 -3.25
C LEU A 31 1.75 8.04 -3.98
N GLU A 32 1.16 7.10 -3.24
CA GLU A 32 0.70 5.82 -3.74
C GLU A 32 -0.76 5.58 -3.34
N LYS A 33 -1.53 4.97 -4.25
CA LYS A 33 -2.87 4.46 -3.96
C LYS A 33 -2.76 3.12 -3.24
N HIS A 34 -3.29 3.04 -2.02
CA HIS A 34 -3.44 1.79 -1.28
C HIS A 34 -4.91 1.38 -1.25
N HIS A 35 -5.22 0.16 -1.70
CA HIS A 35 -6.57 -0.38 -1.59
C HIS A 35 -6.79 -0.92 -0.17
N ILE A 36 -7.82 -0.44 0.53
CA ILE A 36 -8.15 -0.85 1.89
C ILE A 36 -8.46 -2.36 1.92
N VAL A 37 -9.16 -2.85 0.89
CA VAL A 37 -9.30 -4.28 0.63
C VAL A 37 -8.56 -4.61 -0.68
N PRO A 38 -7.43 -5.33 -0.63
CA PRO A 38 -6.65 -5.67 -1.80
C PRO A 38 -7.31 -6.78 -2.62
N LYS A 39 -6.99 -6.86 -3.92
CA LYS A 39 -7.53 -7.89 -4.83
C LYS A 39 -7.32 -9.31 -4.35
N HIS A 40 -6.15 -9.61 -3.79
CA HIS A 40 -5.84 -10.95 -3.27
C HIS A 40 -6.71 -11.35 -2.07
N ALA A 41 -7.44 -10.41 -1.47
CA ALA A 41 -8.39 -10.61 -0.38
C ALA A 41 -9.85 -10.37 -0.85
N GLY A 42 -10.12 -10.43 -2.16
CA GLY A 42 -11.46 -10.23 -2.72
C GLY A 42 -11.83 -8.77 -3.00
N GLY A 43 -10.90 -7.83 -2.89
CA GLY A 43 -11.12 -6.42 -3.24
C GLY A 43 -11.40 -6.20 -4.73
N ALA A 44 -12.42 -5.40 -5.04
CA ALA A 44 -12.72 -4.97 -6.41
C ALA A 44 -11.75 -3.88 -6.90
N LEU A 45 -11.69 -3.66 -8.21
CA LEU A 45 -10.95 -2.51 -8.78
C LEU A 45 -11.51 -1.15 -8.35
N SER A 46 -12.81 -1.11 -8.04
CA SER A 46 -13.52 0.05 -7.53
C SER A 46 -13.56 0.08 -5.99
N SER A 47 -12.76 -0.75 -5.31
CA SER A 47 -12.74 -0.75 -3.85
C SER A 47 -12.15 0.55 -3.33
N GLU A 48 -12.49 0.86 -2.08
CA GLU A 48 -12.05 2.07 -1.42
C GLU A 48 -10.52 2.12 -1.29
N VAL A 49 -9.95 3.29 -1.58
CA VAL A 49 -8.52 3.55 -1.56
C VAL A 49 -8.18 4.71 -0.65
N VAL A 50 -6.98 4.66 -0.08
CA VAL A 50 -6.33 5.78 0.62
C VAL A 50 -5.05 6.16 -0.14
N ILE A 51 -4.75 7.46 -0.19
CA ILE A 51 -3.54 8.03 -0.77
C ILE A 51 -2.51 8.24 0.34
N CYS A 52 -1.38 7.54 0.25
CA CYS A 52 -0.35 7.62 1.28
C CYS A 52 1.06 7.55 0.68
N CYS A 53 2.07 8.00 1.42
CA CYS A 53 3.46 7.85 1.00
C CYS A 53 3.88 6.36 0.98
N SER A 54 4.96 6.03 0.27
CA SER A 54 5.45 4.64 0.18
C SER A 54 5.70 3.98 1.55
N TYR A 55 6.13 4.76 2.56
CA TYR A 55 6.32 4.28 3.92
C TYR A 55 4.98 3.86 4.56
N ASN A 56 3.97 4.71 4.49
CA ASN A 56 2.64 4.41 5.01
C ASN A 56 1.94 3.29 4.24
N HIS A 57 2.17 3.16 2.93
CA HIS A 57 1.68 2.03 2.15
C HIS A 57 2.31 0.70 2.62
N MET A 58 3.62 0.71 2.90
CA MET A 58 4.31 -0.44 3.48
C MET A 58 3.74 -0.82 4.86
N LEU A 59 3.50 0.17 5.72
CA LEU A 59 2.86 -0.06 7.02
C LEU A 59 1.42 -0.57 6.90
N ALA A 60 0.64 -0.07 5.95
CA ALA A 60 -0.75 -0.51 5.76
C ALA A 60 -0.82 -2.02 5.47
N HIS A 61 0.10 -2.55 4.67
CA HIS A 61 0.21 -3.99 4.45
C HIS A 61 0.62 -4.76 5.71
N PHE A 62 1.49 -4.19 6.55
CA PHE A 62 1.91 -4.78 7.82
C PHE A 62 0.76 -4.84 8.83
N TYR A 63 0.08 -3.72 9.06
CA TYR A 63 -1.09 -3.68 9.97
C TYR A 63 -2.21 -4.59 9.50
N ARG A 64 -2.46 -4.66 8.18
CA ARG A 64 -3.44 -5.62 7.62
C ARG A 64 -3.06 -7.06 7.92
N PHE A 65 -1.78 -7.41 7.76
CA PHE A 65 -1.29 -8.75 8.11
C PHE A 65 -1.45 -9.04 9.61
N LEU A 66 -1.11 -8.09 10.48
CA LEU A 66 -1.30 -8.25 11.93
C LEU A 66 -2.77 -8.40 12.31
N ALA A 67 -3.68 -7.67 11.65
CA ALA A 67 -5.11 -7.70 11.95
C ALA A 67 -5.81 -8.97 11.45
N TYR A 68 -5.47 -9.45 10.25
CA TYR A 68 -6.25 -10.50 9.56
C TYR A 68 -5.46 -11.78 9.22
N GLY A 69 -4.14 -11.82 9.47
CA GLY A 69 -3.30 -13.00 9.19
C GLY A 69 -3.12 -13.33 7.70
N GLU A 70 -3.54 -12.44 6.79
CA GLU A 70 -3.50 -12.67 5.35
C GLU A 70 -2.07 -12.64 4.82
N ARG A 71 -1.58 -13.78 4.30
CA ARG A 71 -0.24 -13.92 3.72
C ARG A 71 0.09 -12.88 2.64
N GLY A 72 -0.90 -12.46 1.84
CA GLY A 72 -0.72 -11.42 0.83
C GLY A 72 -0.24 -10.08 1.41
N GLY A 73 -0.75 -9.71 2.59
CA GLY A 73 -0.27 -8.52 3.31
C GLY A 73 1.20 -8.64 3.71
N TRP A 74 1.61 -9.79 4.23
CA TRP A 74 3.02 -10.04 4.59
C TRP A 74 3.97 -10.00 3.39
N VAL A 75 3.57 -10.60 2.26
CA VAL A 75 4.35 -10.57 1.02
C VAL A 75 4.53 -9.13 0.55
N CYS A 76 3.44 -8.35 0.48
CA CYS A 76 3.50 -6.95 0.08
C CYS A 76 4.37 -6.10 1.02
N TYR A 77 4.28 -6.31 2.34
CA TYR A 77 5.18 -5.67 3.29
C TYR A 77 6.65 -6.03 3.01
N CYS A 78 6.97 -7.31 2.82
CA CYS A 78 8.33 -7.76 2.56
C CYS A 78 8.92 -7.25 1.24
N MET A 79 8.10 -7.06 0.21
CA MET A 79 8.51 -6.47 -1.06
C MET A 79 8.81 -4.98 -0.96
N ARG A 80 8.26 -4.30 0.05
CA ARG A 80 8.35 -2.84 0.22
C ARG A 80 9.30 -2.43 1.34
N LYS A 81 9.52 -3.29 2.35
CA LYS A 81 10.45 -3.00 3.44
C LYS A 81 11.85 -2.78 2.87
N ASN A 82 12.51 -1.70 3.30
CA ASN A 82 13.82 -1.27 2.81
C ASN A 82 13.87 -0.82 1.34
N GLN A 83 12.74 -0.42 0.74
CA GLN A 83 12.76 0.19 -0.59
C GLN A 83 13.47 1.56 -0.54
N LYS A 84 14.65 1.66 -1.16
CA LYS A 84 15.48 2.88 -1.17
C LYS A 84 15.31 3.75 -2.41
N ILE A 85 14.75 3.21 -3.48
CA ILE A 85 14.56 3.89 -4.76
C ILE A 85 13.12 4.38 -4.90
N SER A 86 12.93 5.46 -5.64
CA SER A 86 11.60 6.06 -5.82
C SER A 86 10.65 5.16 -6.61
N THR A 87 9.35 5.46 -6.54
CA THR A 87 8.33 4.78 -7.37
C THR A 87 8.60 5.00 -8.85
N ARG A 88 9.08 6.18 -9.24
CA ARG A 88 9.50 6.48 -10.61
C ARG A 88 10.67 5.61 -11.04
N ASP A 89 11.72 5.51 -10.24
CA ASP A 89 12.91 4.71 -10.59
C ASP A 89 12.56 3.22 -10.70
N ARG A 90 11.70 2.71 -9.81
CA ARG A 90 11.16 1.35 -9.92
C ARG A 90 10.42 1.13 -11.24
N ALA A 91 9.59 2.09 -11.64
CA ALA A 91 8.84 1.99 -12.89
C ALA A 91 9.79 1.97 -14.10
N LEU A 92 10.82 2.82 -14.11
CA LEU A 92 11.83 2.84 -15.16
C LEU A 92 12.59 1.52 -15.25
N LEU A 93 13.04 0.96 -14.13
CA LEU A 93 13.70 -0.36 -14.10
C LEU A 93 12.77 -1.48 -14.59
N GLY A 94 11.47 -1.39 -14.31
CA GLY A 94 10.45 -2.32 -14.81
C GLY A 94 10.31 -2.26 -16.33
N VAL A 95 10.30 -1.05 -16.91
CA VAL A 95 10.27 -0.85 -18.36
C VAL A 95 11.54 -1.39 -19.01
N GLU A 96 12.73 -1.04 -18.49
CA GLU A 96 14.01 -1.52 -19.00
C GLU A 96 14.09 -3.06 -18.98
N LYS A 97 13.63 -3.69 -17.89
CA LYS A 97 13.58 -5.15 -17.80
C LYS A 97 12.66 -5.75 -18.86
N SER A 98 11.50 -5.13 -19.10
CA SER A 98 10.50 -5.63 -20.05
C SER A 98 11.01 -5.54 -21.49
N GLN A 99 11.68 -4.42 -21.84
CA GLN A 99 12.36 -4.25 -23.11
C GLN A 99 13.43 -5.33 -23.34
N LYS A 100 14.26 -5.62 -22.33
CA LYS A 100 15.27 -6.69 -22.40
C LYS A 100 14.66 -8.09 -22.60
N LEU A 101 13.44 -8.30 -22.12
CA LEU A 101 12.71 -9.57 -22.27
C LEU A 101 11.86 -9.63 -23.55
N GLY A 102 11.82 -8.57 -24.36
CA GLY A 102 10.99 -8.49 -25.56
C GLY A 102 9.48 -8.46 -25.28
N ILE A 103 9.08 -8.06 -24.07
CA ILE A 103 7.66 -7.95 -23.69
C ILE A 103 7.18 -6.55 -24.06
N ASN A 104 6.25 -6.47 -25.01
CA ASN A 104 5.58 -5.22 -25.40
C ASN A 104 4.24 -5.11 -24.66
N PHE A 105 3.98 -3.93 -24.09
CA PHE A 105 2.73 -3.59 -23.39
C PHE A 105 1.77 -2.83 -24.30
#